data_AF-A0A7X4EWL2-F1
#
_entry.id   AF-A0A7X4EWL2-F1
#
_cell.length_a   1.000
_cell.length_b   1.000
_cell.length_c   1.000
_cell.angle_alpha   90.00
_cell.angle_beta   90.00
_cell.angle_gamma   90.00
#
_symmetry.space_group_name_H-M   'P 1'
#
loop_
_entity.id
_entity.type
_entity.pdbx_description
1 polymer ?
#
loop_
_entity_poly.entity_id
_entity_poly.type
_entity_poly.pdbx_seq_one_letter_code
_entity_poly.pdbx_strand_id
1 'polypeptide(L)'
;MNAVHPASKAVFLWLMGAGITGCIPMYKTVQPQAELTITDSNGEGVERAFVNIGTGTYRNSRPPSLTYFVTDGDGETVILRKKRWHLESLMMHGGTYYSWWVCVEKDGYVPHLTHLSHSSESLRITLEETEDPLRCAWRSDYNASFDVIRIAY
;
A
#
# COMPACT_ATOMS: atom_id res chain seq x y z
N MET A 1 -2.60 -51.65 30.95
CA MET A 1 -2.92 -51.43 29.53
C MET A 1 -3.72 -50.15 29.44
N ASN A 2 -3.08 -49.03 29.07
CA ASN A 2 -3.74 -47.72 29.10
C ASN A 2 -4.57 -47.53 27.82
N ALA A 3 -5.88 -47.40 28.00
CA ALA A 3 -6.82 -47.11 26.93
C ALA A 3 -6.57 -45.70 26.40
N VAL A 4 -6.04 -45.59 25.18
CA VAL A 4 -5.91 -44.31 24.48
C VAL A 4 -7.31 -43.90 24.00
N HIS A 5 -7.90 -42.88 24.63
CA HIS A 5 -9.24 -42.39 24.33
C HIS A 5 -9.38 -42.00 22.84
N PRO A 6 -10.45 -42.43 22.14
CA PRO A 6 -10.66 -42.17 20.71
C PRO A 6 -10.74 -40.68 20.34
N ALA A 7 -11.10 -39.82 21.30
CA ALA A 7 -11.08 -38.36 21.15
C ALA A 7 -9.67 -37.80 20.86
N SER A 8 -8.61 -38.42 21.41
CA SER A 8 -7.23 -37.98 21.19
C SER A 8 -6.77 -38.18 19.74
N LYS A 9 -7.20 -39.26 19.09
CA LYS A 9 -6.84 -39.58 17.70
C LYS A 9 -7.53 -38.65 16.71
N ALA A 10 -8.79 -38.28 16.97
CA ALA A 10 -9.55 -37.35 16.15
C ALA A 10 -8.96 -35.93 16.17
N VAL A 11 -8.54 -35.45 17.34
CA VAL A 11 -7.85 -34.15 17.50
C VAL A 11 -6.51 -34.16 16.78
N PHE A 12 -5.75 -35.25 16.89
CA PHE A 12 -4.46 -35.39 16.21
C PHE A 12 -4.59 -35.40 14.68
N LEU A 13 -5.61 -36.07 14.14
CA LEU A 13 -5.90 -36.10 12.70
C LEU A 13 -6.34 -34.73 12.15
N TRP A 14 -7.08 -33.94 12.93
CA TRP A 14 -7.44 -32.56 12.57
C TRP A 14 -6.22 -31.63 12.53
N LEU A 15 -5.33 -31.73 13.53
CA LEU A 15 -4.09 -30.96 13.58
C LEU A 15 -3.14 -31.35 12.45
N MET A 16 -3.04 -32.65 12.12
CA MET A 16 -2.20 -33.12 11.01
C MET A 16 -2.79 -32.72 9.65
N GLY A 17 -4.11 -32.79 9.46
CA GLY A 17 -4.79 -32.37 8.23
C GLY A 17 -4.63 -30.89 7.91
N ALA A 18 -4.62 -30.02 8.93
CA ALA A 18 -4.39 -28.59 8.76
C ALA A 18 -2.96 -28.25 8.29
N GLY A 19 -1.97 -29.08 8.65
CA GLY A 19 -0.56 -28.88 8.28
C GLY A 19 -0.19 -29.28 6.84
N ILE A 20 -1.01 -30.10 6.17
CA ILE A 20 -0.67 -30.68 4.85
C ILE A 20 -1.11 -29.78 3.68
N THR A 21 -1.99 -28.80 3.92
CA THR A 21 -2.52 -27.95 2.84
C THR A 21 -1.49 -26.97 2.27
N GLY A 22 -0.30 -26.87 2.87
CA GLY A 22 0.78 -26.00 2.40
C GLY A 22 0.47 -24.51 2.44
N CYS A 23 -0.69 -24.11 2.98
CA CYS A 23 -1.12 -22.72 3.12
C CYS A 23 -1.14 -22.34 4.59
N ILE A 24 -0.52 -21.22 4.93
CA ILE A 24 -0.50 -20.67 6.28
C ILE A 24 -1.18 -19.30 6.32
N PRO A 25 -2.00 -19.01 7.35
CA PRO A 25 -2.53 -17.67 7.52
C PRO A 25 -1.39 -16.72 7.93
N MET A 26 -1.28 -15.60 7.22
CA MET A 26 -0.33 -14.53 7.51
C MET A 26 -1.07 -13.21 7.63
N TYR A 27 -0.76 -12.44 8.68
CA TYR A 27 -1.32 -11.10 8.87
C TYR A 27 -0.41 -10.05 8.25
N LYS A 28 -0.80 -9.54 7.07
CA LYS A 28 0.08 -8.71 6.23
C LYS A 28 -0.38 -7.27 6.21
N THR A 29 0.60 -6.37 6.16
CA THR A 29 0.36 -4.95 5.88
C THR A 29 -0.04 -4.82 4.42
N VAL A 30 -1.22 -4.26 4.17
CA VAL A 30 -1.72 -3.96 2.83
C VAL A 30 -1.63 -2.47 2.52
N GLN A 31 -1.58 -1.61 3.55
CA GLN A 31 -1.31 -0.18 3.44
C GLN A 31 -0.36 0.20 4.58
N PRO A 32 0.76 0.89 4.30
CA PRO A 32 1.71 1.30 5.33
C PRO A 32 1.13 2.44 6.16
N GLN A 33 1.75 2.70 7.30
CA GLN A 33 1.60 4.00 7.96
C GLN A 33 2.53 5.00 7.27
N ALA A 34 2.06 6.21 7.01
CA ALA A 34 2.94 7.28 6.57
C ALA A 34 2.50 8.64 7.12
N GLU A 35 3.46 9.46 7.53
CA GLU A 35 3.25 10.85 7.88
C GLU A 35 3.89 11.71 6.79
N LEU A 36 3.11 12.57 6.16
CA LEU A 36 3.54 13.34 5.01
C LEU A 36 3.42 14.83 5.32
N THR A 37 4.49 15.57 5.09
CA THR A 37 4.48 17.05 5.09
C THR A 37 4.78 17.51 3.66
N ILE A 38 3.84 18.22 3.06
CA ILE A 38 3.94 18.71 1.68
C ILE A 38 4.20 20.22 1.73
N THR A 39 5.30 20.66 1.10
CA THR A 39 5.66 22.08 1.03
C THR A 39 5.87 22.54 -0.40
N ASP A 40 5.83 23.85 -0.61
CA ASP A 40 6.29 24.48 -1.85
C ASP A 40 7.83 24.70 -1.82
N SER A 41 8.36 25.34 -2.87
CA SER A 41 9.77 25.70 -2.96
C SER A 41 10.24 26.75 -1.93
N ASN A 42 9.30 27.51 -1.35
CA ASN A 42 9.58 28.48 -0.29
C ASN A 42 9.57 27.83 1.11
N GLY A 43 9.15 26.57 1.20
CA GLY A 43 9.00 25.82 2.45
C GLY A 43 7.66 26.03 3.14
N GLU A 44 6.70 26.69 2.48
CA GLU A 44 5.34 26.88 2.99
C GLU A 44 4.52 25.60 2.78
N GLY A 45 3.64 25.28 3.73
CA GLY A 45 2.77 24.11 3.66
C GLY A 45 1.76 24.21 2.53
N VAL A 46 1.65 23.17 1.70
CA VAL A 46 0.68 23.13 0.59
C VAL A 46 -0.64 22.56 1.09
N GLU A 47 -1.59 23.44 1.37
CA GLU A 47 -2.93 23.06 1.81
C GLU A 47 -3.74 22.38 0.68
N ARG A 48 -4.58 21.41 1.05
CA ARG A 48 -5.51 20.73 0.13
C ARG A 48 -4.83 20.11 -1.09
N ALA A 49 -3.61 19.61 -0.92
CA ALA A 49 -2.97 18.72 -1.88
C ALA A 49 -3.63 17.34 -1.76
N PHE A 50 -3.94 16.72 -2.90
CA PHE A 50 -4.46 15.36 -2.94
C PHE A 50 -3.30 14.38 -2.86
N VAL A 51 -3.39 13.45 -1.91
CA VAL A 51 -2.40 12.41 -1.68
C VAL A 51 -3.03 11.07 -2.01
N ASN A 52 -2.56 10.44 -3.08
CA ASN A 52 -3.07 9.19 -3.59
C ASN A 52 -2.07 8.09 -3.26
N ILE A 53 -2.44 7.16 -2.38
CA ILE A 53 -1.65 5.94 -2.15
C ILE A 53 -2.22 4.81 -2.97
N GLY A 54 -1.39 4.24 -3.82
CA GLY A 54 -1.70 3.05 -4.58
C GLY A 54 -0.92 1.85 -4.06
N THR A 55 -1.65 0.77 -3.84
CA THR A 55 -1.10 -0.51 -3.40
C THR A 55 -1.11 -1.49 -4.56
N GLY A 56 0.07 -1.85 -5.03
CA GLY A 56 0.29 -2.91 -5.99
C GLY A 56 0.58 -4.24 -5.31
N THR A 57 0.34 -5.34 -6.04
CA THR A 57 0.78 -6.68 -5.63
C THR A 57 1.72 -7.26 -6.67
N TYR A 58 2.92 -7.64 -6.25
CA TYR A 58 3.86 -8.35 -7.11
C TYR A 58 3.23 -9.69 -7.55
N ARG A 59 3.17 -9.93 -8.87
CA ARG A 59 2.66 -11.14 -9.55
C ARG A 59 1.16 -11.44 -9.45
N ASN A 60 0.39 -10.72 -8.64
CA ASN A 60 -1.06 -10.88 -8.60
C ASN A 60 -1.72 -9.82 -9.50
N SER A 61 -2.49 -10.28 -10.49
CA SER A 61 -3.28 -9.45 -11.41
C SER A 61 -4.52 -8.81 -10.76
N ARG A 62 -4.48 -8.60 -9.45
CA ARG A 62 -5.57 -7.91 -8.75
C ARG A 62 -5.53 -6.44 -9.11
N PRO A 63 -6.70 -5.79 -9.25
CA PRO A 63 -6.75 -4.34 -9.38
C PRO A 63 -5.99 -3.69 -8.21
N PRO A 64 -5.26 -2.60 -8.48
CA PRO A 64 -4.62 -1.82 -7.43
C PRO A 64 -5.67 -1.32 -6.44
N SER A 65 -5.29 -1.19 -5.18
CA SER A 65 -6.11 -0.45 -4.21
C SER A 65 -5.61 0.99 -4.17
N LEU A 66 -6.47 1.94 -4.53
CA LEU A 66 -6.21 3.37 -4.40
C LEU A 66 -6.92 3.91 -3.16
N THR A 67 -6.21 4.66 -2.33
CA THR A 67 -6.79 5.42 -1.21
C THR A 67 -6.37 6.88 -1.32
N TYR A 68 -7.30 7.78 -1.03
CA TYR A 68 -7.15 9.21 -1.20
C TYR A 68 -7.12 9.89 0.16
N PHE A 69 -6.21 10.84 0.30
CA PHE A 69 -6.06 11.72 1.47
C PHE A 69 -5.90 13.16 0.98
N VAL A 70 -6.08 14.10 1.88
CA VAL A 70 -5.94 15.53 1.60
C VAL A 70 -5.08 16.14 2.72
N THR A 71 -4.19 17.05 2.36
CA THR A 71 -3.40 17.80 3.34
C THR A 71 -4.24 18.86 4.05
N ASP A 72 -3.91 19.10 5.32
CA ASP A 72 -4.48 20.16 6.13
C ASP A 72 -3.82 21.53 5.88
N GLY A 73 -4.14 22.51 6.75
CA GLY A 73 -3.61 23.88 6.77
C GLY A 73 -2.09 23.98 6.72
N ASP A 74 -1.40 23.04 7.36
CA ASP A 74 0.05 23.04 7.50
C ASP A 74 0.73 22.19 6.40
N GLY A 75 -0.06 21.70 5.43
CA GLY A 75 0.42 20.80 4.39
C GLY A 75 0.63 19.37 4.88
N GLU A 76 0.05 18.99 6.02
CA GLU A 76 0.27 17.68 6.64
C GLU A 76 -0.86 16.69 6.34
N THR A 77 -0.53 15.41 6.25
CA THR A 77 -1.53 14.33 6.23
C THR A 77 -0.96 13.03 6.77
N VAL A 78 -1.84 12.19 7.33
CA VAL A 78 -1.46 10.90 7.92
C VAL A 78 -2.19 9.76 7.23
N ILE A 79 -1.41 8.86 6.65
CA ILE A 79 -1.87 7.58 6.13
C ILE A 79 -1.81 6.56 7.26
N LEU A 80 -2.96 6.04 7.67
CA LEU A 80 -3.03 5.01 8.71
C LEU A 80 -2.70 3.62 8.15
N ARG A 81 -2.01 2.81 8.96
CA ARG A 81 -1.70 1.42 8.61
C ARG A 81 -2.96 0.57 8.47
N LYS A 82 -3.06 -0.23 7.40
CA LYS A 82 -4.08 -1.28 7.26
C LYS A 82 -3.42 -2.65 7.13
N LYS A 83 -3.94 -3.62 7.85
CA LYS A 83 -3.51 -5.03 7.80
C LYS A 83 -4.69 -5.94 7.50
N ARG A 84 -4.42 -7.06 6.82
CA ARG A 84 -5.42 -8.09 6.50
C ARG A 84 -4.82 -9.48 6.62
N TRP A 85 -5.67 -10.45 6.94
CA TRP A 85 -5.31 -11.87 6.90
C TRP A 85 -5.29 -12.36 5.46
N HIS A 86 -4.23 -13.09 5.12
CA HIS A 86 -4.05 -13.75 3.83
C HIS A 86 -3.67 -15.20 4.08
N LEU A 87 -4.15 -16.11 3.23
CA LEU A 87 -3.59 -17.46 3.15
C LEU A 87 -2.45 -17.43 2.14
N GLU A 88 -1.25 -17.74 2.58
CA GLU A 88 -0.05 -17.75 1.76
C GLU A 88 0.45 -19.19 1.61
N SER A 89 0.86 -19.56 0.40
CA SER A 89 1.43 -20.87 0.17
C SER A 89 2.90 -20.90 0.56
N LEU A 90 3.34 -22.00 1.19
CA LEU A 90 4.72 -22.27 1.58
C LEU A 90 5.64 -22.61 0.39
N MET A 91 5.09 -22.68 -0.83
CA MET A 91 5.89 -22.83 -2.04
C MET A 91 6.75 -21.57 -2.28
N MET A 92 7.91 -21.71 -2.93
CA MET A 92 8.91 -20.62 -3.10
C MET A 92 8.38 -19.31 -3.69
N HIS A 93 7.26 -19.34 -4.42
CA HIS A 93 6.60 -18.17 -5.00
C HIS A 93 5.13 -18.02 -4.59
N GLY A 94 4.72 -18.74 -3.53
CA GLY A 94 3.36 -18.75 -3.02
C GLY A 94 2.99 -17.55 -2.16
N GLY A 95 3.95 -16.66 -1.89
CA GLY A 95 3.80 -15.45 -1.09
C GLY A 95 3.39 -14.23 -1.91
N THR A 96 2.43 -13.46 -1.41
CA THR A 96 2.05 -12.15 -1.97
C THR A 96 2.95 -11.04 -1.43
N TYR A 97 3.50 -10.19 -2.29
CA TYR A 97 4.27 -9.02 -1.84
C TYR A 97 3.57 -7.75 -2.28
N TYR A 98 3.51 -6.76 -1.40
CA TYR A 98 2.87 -5.47 -1.67
C TYR A 98 3.92 -4.41 -1.98
N SER A 99 3.64 -3.58 -2.97
CA SER A 99 4.36 -2.33 -3.26
C SER A 99 3.43 -1.15 -2.97
N TRP A 100 4.00 -0.06 -2.50
CA TRP A 100 3.23 1.13 -2.13
C TRP A 100 3.84 2.35 -2.82
N TRP A 101 3.03 2.99 -3.63
CA TRP A 101 3.39 4.24 -4.28
C TRP A 101 2.47 5.33 -3.77
N VAL A 102 3.04 6.52 -3.60
CA VAL A 102 2.32 7.73 -3.27
C VAL A 102 2.49 8.70 -4.44
N CYS A 103 1.38 9.29 -4.86
CA CYS A 103 1.39 10.43 -5.76
C CYS A 103 0.71 11.60 -5.07
N VAL A 104 1.38 12.74 -5.01
CA VAL A 104 0.85 13.99 -4.46
C VAL A 104 0.57 14.94 -5.61
N GLU A 105 -0.64 15.48 -5.68
CA GLU A 105 -1.03 16.42 -6.72
C GLU A 105 -1.77 17.63 -6.14
N LYS A 106 -1.53 18.79 -6.75
CA LYS A 106 -2.20 20.04 -6.44
C LYS A 106 -2.22 20.88 -7.71
N ASP A 107 -3.33 21.56 -7.98
CA ASP A 107 -3.43 22.47 -9.12
C ASP A 107 -2.35 23.56 -9.02
N GLY A 108 -1.65 23.82 -10.12
CA GLY A 108 -0.51 24.74 -10.15
C GLY A 108 0.83 24.10 -9.77
N TYR A 109 0.88 22.78 -9.50
CA TYR A 109 2.11 22.06 -9.16
C TYR A 109 2.30 20.79 -9.99
N VAL A 110 3.56 20.43 -10.23
CA VAL A 110 3.95 19.15 -10.81
C VAL A 110 3.65 18.04 -9.80
N PRO A 111 2.88 17.00 -10.17
CA PRO A 111 2.63 15.88 -9.28
C PRO A 111 3.92 15.17 -8.88
N HIS A 112 4.09 14.90 -7.59
CA HIS A 112 5.26 14.23 -7.06
C HIS A 112 4.99 12.74 -6.81
N LEU A 113 5.85 11.88 -7.35
CA LEU A 113 5.75 10.43 -7.29
C LEU A 113 6.83 9.86 -6.38
N THR A 114 6.45 9.06 -5.39
CA THR A 114 7.42 8.39 -4.52
C THR A 114 6.99 6.98 -4.11
N HIS A 115 7.95 6.13 -3.78
CA HIS A 115 7.73 4.76 -3.31
C HIS A 115 7.94 4.69 -1.79
N LEU A 116 6.98 4.12 -1.07
CA LEU A 116 7.13 3.83 0.36
C LEU A 116 7.79 2.46 0.53
N SER A 117 8.98 2.46 1.11
CA SER A 117 9.78 1.23 1.23
C SER A 117 9.50 0.47 2.52
N HIS A 118 8.93 1.17 3.52
CA HIS A 118 8.68 0.62 4.84
C HIS A 118 7.21 0.62 5.20
N SER A 119 6.84 -0.24 6.16
CA SER A 119 5.48 -0.30 6.68
C SER A 119 5.09 0.90 7.57
N SER A 120 6.05 1.77 7.87
CA SER A 120 5.93 3.03 8.61
C SER A 120 7.03 3.97 8.14
N GLU A 121 6.69 5.17 7.68
CA GLU A 121 7.64 6.13 7.13
C GLU A 121 7.16 7.57 7.33
N SER A 122 8.08 8.52 7.52
CA SER A 122 7.75 9.95 7.56
C SER A 122 8.50 10.64 6.43
N LEU A 123 7.80 11.42 5.61
CA LEU A 123 8.35 12.03 4.40
C LEU A 123 8.01 13.50 4.34
N ARG A 124 8.97 14.29 3.87
CA ARG A 124 8.76 15.67 3.45
C ARG A 124 8.89 15.72 1.93
N ILE A 125 7.87 16.24 1.27
CA ILE A 125 7.80 16.33 -0.19
C ILE A 125 7.68 17.80 -0.56
N THR A 126 8.56 18.26 -1.43
CA THR A 126 8.49 19.61 -2.00
C THR A 126 7.87 19.53 -3.38
N LEU A 127 6.80 20.30 -3.62
CA LEU A 127 6.16 20.43 -4.92
C LEU A 127 6.78 21.59 -5.70
N GLU A 128 7.00 21.35 -6.99
CA GLU A 128 7.46 22.37 -7.94
C GLU A 128 6.26 22.96 -8.67
N GLU A 129 6.24 24.28 -8.89
CA GLU A 129 5.15 24.96 -9.58
C GLU A 129 5.11 24.61 -11.08
N THR A 130 3.91 24.64 -11.68
CA THR A 130 3.72 24.46 -13.11
C THR A 130 2.43 25.14 -13.60
N GLU A 131 2.44 25.61 -14.85
CA GLU A 131 1.24 26.09 -15.54
C GLU A 131 0.48 24.94 -16.22
N ASP A 132 1.08 23.76 -16.32
CA ASP A 132 0.49 22.63 -17.00
C ASP A 132 -0.57 21.94 -16.13
N PRO A 133 -1.73 21.58 -16.70
CA PRO A 133 -2.76 20.85 -15.96
C PRO A 133 -2.36 19.36 -15.85
N LEU A 134 -1.52 19.05 -14.88
CA LEU A 134 -0.98 17.71 -14.64
C LEU A 134 -1.76 16.98 -13.54
N ARG A 135 -1.87 15.65 -13.67
CA ARG A 135 -2.53 14.77 -12.69
C ARG A 135 -1.80 13.45 -12.51
N CYS A 136 -1.99 12.85 -11.34
CA CYS A 136 -1.63 11.48 -11.05
C CYS A 136 -2.53 10.50 -11.83
N ALA A 137 -1.94 9.60 -12.61
CA ALA A 137 -2.63 8.46 -13.20
C ALA A 137 -2.02 7.16 -12.72
N TRP A 138 -2.84 6.21 -12.26
CA TRP A 138 -2.32 4.90 -11.91
C TRP A 138 -2.03 4.07 -13.16
N ARG A 139 -0.83 3.51 -13.23
CA ARG A 139 -0.41 2.62 -14.30
C ARG A 139 -0.55 1.17 -13.84
N SER A 140 -1.47 0.45 -14.47
CA SER A 140 -1.79 -0.96 -14.16
C SER A 140 -0.79 -1.97 -14.75
N ASP A 141 0.46 -1.59 -14.98
CA ASP A 141 1.48 -2.51 -15.50
C ASP A 141 2.16 -3.31 -14.38
N TYR A 142 3.15 -4.13 -14.74
CA TYR A 142 3.86 -5.02 -13.81
C TYR A 142 4.54 -4.30 -12.64
N ASN A 143 4.83 -3.01 -12.75
CA ASN A 143 5.49 -2.23 -11.70
C ASN A 143 4.49 -1.56 -10.75
N ALA A 144 3.20 -1.52 -11.12
CA ALA A 144 2.10 -1.04 -10.29
C ALA A 144 2.44 0.30 -9.61
N SER A 145 2.66 1.34 -10.43
CA SER A 145 3.08 2.68 -10.01
C SER A 145 2.15 3.76 -10.55
N PHE A 146 2.36 5.00 -10.10
CA PHE A 146 1.74 6.17 -10.71
C PHE A 146 2.59 6.68 -11.89
N ASP A 147 1.93 7.43 -12.77
CA ASP A 147 2.49 8.21 -13.88
C ASP A 147 1.91 9.64 -13.82
N VAL A 148 2.57 10.60 -14.46
CA VAL A 148 2.08 11.99 -14.55
C VAL A 148 1.51 12.20 -15.95
N ILE A 149 0.22 12.54 -16.01
CA ILE A 149 -0.45 12.81 -17.28
C ILE A 149 -0.89 14.28 -17.35
N ARG A 150 -0.85 14.83 -18.56
CA ARG A 150 -1.49 16.11 -18.87
C ARG A 150 -2.96 15.85 -19.18
N ILE A 151 -3.86 16.60 -18.54
CA ILE A 151 -5.30 16.55 -18.85
C ILE A 151 -5.68 17.73 -19.76
N ALA A 152 -6.46 17.46 -20.80
CA ALA A 152 -7.07 18.50 -21.61
C ALA A 152 -8.46 18.82 -21.03
N TYR A 153 -8.76 20.10 -20.83
CA TYR A 153 -10.08 20.58 -20.44
C TYR A 153 -10.94 20.85 -21.68
#